data_AF-A0A6P4AZM8-F1
#
_entry.id   AF-A0A6P4AZM8-F1
#
_cell.length_a   1.000
_cell.length_b   1.000
_cell.length_c   1.000
_cell.angle_alpha   90.00
_cell.angle_beta   90.00
_cell.angle_gamma   90.00
#
_symmetry.space_group_name_H-M   'P 1'
#
loop_
_entity.id
_entity.type
_entity.pdbx_description
1 polymer ?
#
loop_
_entity_poly.entity_id
_entity_poly.type
_entity_poly.pdbx_seq_one_letter_code
_entity_poly.pdbx_strand_id
1 'polypeptide(L)'
;MYIYRDRRETRTGMYGIKGEAEERHIERESENNSVCDFLFVRMGMNMATQNDREREIKKLEEEDDDDDDKAVDYFYKLPGDCIANIISFTSPCDACRFSLVSPAFRSAAESNSVWERFLPPDCYSIISRSPSPLPLLSCLSKKDLYFSLCDFPLFIDDGKKSFSLEKWSGKKCYMISARDLLIVWGDTSRYWRWIPLPDARFPEVAELIAVCWFEIRGKLDVRMLSPLTTYAAYLVFKSTTSAYGFEHLPVETTFGLVGGETSKRNVYLDAERRRRQRYPTLPRRLGRNYRSTILDSRSCVPEGNENGTYPKERKDGWLEIELGDFYCGGDGQDGELEMSVLEVKRGNWKGGFIFEGIEIRPKGV
;
A
#
# COMPACT_ATOMS: atom_id res chain seq x y z
N MET A 1 65.38 -26.75 0.14
CA MET A 1 64.12 -27.47 0.39
C MET A 1 63.00 -26.46 0.17
N TYR A 2 62.35 -26.56 -0.99
CA TYR A 2 61.08 -25.98 -1.48
C TYR A 2 60.62 -24.58 -1.00
N ILE A 3 60.27 -23.55 -1.81
CA ILE A 3 60.28 -23.11 -3.23
C ILE A 3 60.03 -21.57 -3.11
N TYR A 4 60.89 -20.66 -3.62
CA TYR A 4 60.69 -19.81 -4.83
C TYR A 4 59.28 -19.14 -4.94
N ARG A 5 59.03 -17.87 -5.30
CA ARG A 5 59.70 -16.85 -6.15
C ARG A 5 58.88 -15.54 -5.98
N ASP A 6 59.49 -14.40 -5.63
CA ASP A 6 59.74 -13.20 -6.49
C ASP A 6 58.46 -12.55 -7.08
N ARG A 7 57.97 -11.33 -6.80
CA ARG A 7 58.50 -9.94 -6.68
C ARG A 7 57.99 -9.08 -7.85
N ARG A 8 57.67 -7.81 -7.53
CA ARG A 8 57.60 -6.58 -8.36
C ARG A 8 56.20 -6.07 -8.78
N GLU A 9 55.75 -5.05 -8.04
CA GLU A 9 55.51 -3.67 -8.51
C GLU A 9 55.68 -3.41 -10.03
N THR A 10 54.79 -2.74 -10.76
CA THR A 10 54.33 -1.36 -10.58
C THR A 10 53.20 -1.01 -11.58
N ARG A 11 52.35 -0.07 -11.16
CA ARG A 11 51.73 1.04 -11.92
C ARG A 11 50.59 0.81 -12.94
N THR A 12 49.61 1.72 -12.77
CA THR A 12 48.77 2.43 -13.76
C THR A 12 47.64 1.68 -14.44
N GLY A 13 46.41 2.14 -14.24
CA GLY A 13 45.27 1.81 -15.11
C GLY A 13 43.93 2.16 -14.49
N MET A 14 43.28 3.18 -15.04
CA MET A 14 41.95 3.71 -14.69
C MET A 14 40.87 2.62 -14.57
N TYR A 15 40.19 2.53 -13.44
CA TYR A 15 38.83 1.96 -13.37
C TYR A 15 37.84 3.07 -13.69
N GLY A 16 37.61 3.27 -14.98
CA GLY A 16 36.50 4.03 -15.50
C GLY A 16 35.23 3.20 -15.50
N ILE A 17 34.18 3.76 -14.91
CA ILE A 17 32.82 3.85 -15.47
C ILE A 17 32.43 2.66 -16.37
N LYS A 18 32.07 1.55 -15.73
CA LYS A 18 31.26 0.47 -16.33
C LYS A 18 30.09 0.23 -15.37
N GLY A 19 28.99 0.90 -15.66
CA GLY A 19 27.76 0.85 -14.88
C GLY A 19 26.62 1.66 -15.50
N GLU A 20 26.91 2.64 -16.36
CA GLU A 20 25.89 3.49 -17.01
C GLU A 20 25.68 3.22 -18.51
N ALA A 21 26.12 2.06 -19.00
CA ALA A 21 26.00 1.65 -20.41
C ALA A 21 25.09 0.41 -20.63
N GLU A 22 24.76 -0.36 -19.60
CA GLU A 22 23.80 -1.47 -19.70
C GLU A 22 22.34 -1.02 -19.49
N GLU A 23 22.08 0.02 -18.69
CA GLU A 23 20.73 0.60 -18.58
C GLU A 23 20.28 1.36 -19.84
N ARG A 24 21.23 1.91 -20.61
CA ARG A 24 20.93 2.61 -21.88
C ARG A 24 20.76 1.70 -23.09
N HIS A 25 21.03 0.40 -22.94
CA HIS A 25 20.71 -0.60 -23.96
C HIS A 25 19.31 -1.22 -23.77
N ILE A 26 18.81 -1.27 -22.52
CA ILE A 26 17.45 -1.74 -22.22
C ILE A 26 16.39 -0.67 -22.55
N GLU A 27 16.73 0.62 -22.45
CA GLU A 27 15.82 1.72 -22.83
C GLU A 27 15.75 2.01 -24.34
N ARG A 28 16.59 1.39 -25.18
CA ARG A 28 16.57 1.60 -26.64
C ARG A 28 16.09 0.40 -27.47
N GLU A 29 15.78 -0.73 -26.84
CA GLU A 29 15.10 -1.85 -27.50
C GLU A 29 13.58 -1.86 -27.25
N SER A 30 13.05 -0.88 -26.50
CA SER A 30 11.60 -0.76 -26.24
C SER A 30 10.79 -0.14 -27.39
N GLU A 31 11.39 0.15 -28.54
CA GLU A 31 10.66 0.73 -29.69
C GLU A 31 10.26 -0.31 -30.75
N ASN A 32 10.68 -1.58 -30.64
CA ASN A 32 10.30 -2.63 -31.61
C ASN A 32 9.85 -3.97 -31.01
N ASN A 33 9.68 -4.07 -29.69
CA ASN A 33 9.17 -5.31 -29.10
C ASN A 33 7.67 -5.45 -29.35
N SER A 34 7.31 -6.47 -30.12
CA SER A 34 5.95 -6.93 -30.35
C SER A 34 5.20 -7.02 -29.02
N VAL A 35 3.91 -6.67 -29.02
CA VAL A 35 3.00 -6.87 -27.88
C VAL A 35 3.09 -8.32 -27.33
N CYS A 36 3.48 -9.27 -28.19
CA CYS A 36 3.79 -10.66 -27.83
C CYS A 36 4.91 -10.81 -26.79
N ASP A 37 6.00 -10.06 -26.86
CA ASP A 37 7.11 -10.20 -25.91
C ASP A 37 6.74 -9.68 -24.52
N PHE A 38 5.96 -8.61 -24.47
CA PHE A 38 5.41 -8.08 -23.22
C PHE A 38 4.43 -9.07 -22.57
N LEU A 39 3.67 -9.81 -23.38
CA LEU A 39 2.73 -10.84 -22.94
C LEU A 39 3.46 -12.11 -22.48
N PHE A 40 4.48 -12.58 -23.21
CA PHE A 40 5.24 -13.78 -22.85
C PHE A 40 6.03 -13.62 -21.55
N VAL A 41 6.67 -12.48 -21.35
CA VAL A 41 7.44 -12.20 -20.12
C VAL A 41 6.52 -12.08 -18.91
N ARG A 42 5.30 -11.55 -19.08
CA ARG A 42 4.40 -11.27 -17.95
C ARG A 42 3.42 -12.38 -17.62
N MET A 43 3.06 -13.25 -18.58
CA MET A 43 2.04 -14.28 -18.37
C MET A 43 2.55 -15.61 -17.82
N GLY A 44 3.86 -15.85 -17.75
CA GLY A 44 4.41 -17.08 -17.13
C GLY A 44 3.69 -18.37 -17.58
N MET A 45 3.29 -18.45 -18.86
CA MET A 45 2.40 -19.50 -19.37
C MET A 45 3.13 -20.84 -19.41
N ASN A 46 2.88 -21.64 -18.37
CA ASN A 46 3.25 -23.05 -18.31
C ASN A 46 2.20 -23.88 -19.06
N MET A 47 2.48 -24.20 -20.32
CA MET A 47 1.94 -25.40 -20.95
C MET A 47 3.05 -26.13 -21.73
N ALA A 48 3.08 -27.45 -21.49
CA ALA A 48 3.91 -28.51 -22.07
C ALA A 48 5.44 -28.48 -21.83
N THR A 49 5.96 -29.68 -21.58
CA THR A 49 7.34 -30.03 -21.22
C THR A 49 8.38 -29.46 -22.19
N GLN A 50 9.50 -28.97 -21.64
CA GLN A 50 10.60 -28.30 -22.34
C GLN A 50 11.14 -29.08 -23.55
N ASN A 51 11.04 -30.41 -23.53
CA ASN A 51 11.51 -31.29 -24.60
C ASN A 51 10.60 -31.34 -25.83
N ASP A 52 9.31 -31.00 -25.71
CA ASP A 52 8.39 -30.95 -26.84
C ASP A 52 8.52 -29.63 -27.59
N ARG A 53 8.83 -28.54 -26.87
CA ARG A 53 9.12 -27.21 -27.45
C ARG A 53 10.33 -27.22 -28.39
N GLU A 54 11.44 -27.84 -27.98
CA GLU A 54 12.66 -27.88 -28.81
C GLU A 54 12.48 -28.68 -30.12
N ARG A 55 11.58 -29.67 -30.14
CA ARG A 55 11.28 -30.46 -31.34
C ARG A 55 10.33 -29.77 -32.29
N GLU A 56 9.41 -28.97 -31.77
CA GLU A 56 8.44 -28.22 -32.56
C GLU A 56 9.07 -26.93 -33.12
N ILE A 57 9.97 -26.28 -32.36
CA ILE A 57 10.79 -25.15 -32.83
C ILE A 57 11.74 -25.59 -33.94
N LYS A 58 12.44 -26.72 -33.79
CA LYS A 58 13.28 -27.28 -34.87
C LYS A 58 12.51 -27.67 -36.13
N LYS A 59 11.23 -28.06 -35.99
CA LYS A 59 10.37 -28.36 -37.14
C LYS A 59 9.89 -27.11 -37.86
N LEU A 60 9.80 -25.98 -37.17
CA LEU A 60 9.43 -24.69 -37.75
C LEU A 60 10.64 -23.95 -38.34
N GLU A 61 11.86 -24.24 -37.87
CA GLU A 61 13.10 -23.63 -38.40
C GLU A 61 13.63 -24.30 -39.69
N GLU A 62 13.12 -25.48 -40.10
CA GLU A 62 13.60 -26.21 -41.29
C GLU A 62 12.69 -26.07 -42.53
N GLU A 63 11.58 -25.31 -42.49
CA GLU A 63 10.65 -25.15 -43.64
C GLU A 63 10.56 -23.74 -44.25
N ASP A 64 11.26 -22.72 -43.74
CA ASP A 64 11.18 -21.35 -44.29
C ASP A 64 12.48 -20.95 -45.01
N ASP A 65 12.67 -21.46 -46.24
CA ASP A 65 13.53 -20.81 -47.25
C ASP A 65 12.67 -19.79 -48.02
N ASP A 66 13.10 -18.52 -47.94
CA ASP A 66 12.69 -17.38 -48.77
C ASP A 66 11.21 -16.92 -48.71
N ASP A 67 10.82 -16.14 -47.70
CA ASP A 67 9.93 -14.98 -47.92
C ASP A 67 9.91 -13.99 -46.74
N ASP A 68 10.36 -12.77 -47.04
CA ASP A 68 10.05 -11.46 -46.43
C ASP A 68 9.72 -11.41 -44.91
N ASP A 69 10.67 -10.85 -44.16
CA ASP A 69 10.73 -10.56 -42.71
C ASP A 69 9.59 -9.65 -42.20
N LYS A 70 8.34 -10.09 -42.33
CA LYS A 70 7.16 -9.47 -41.73
C LYS A 70 6.75 -10.33 -40.56
N ALA A 71 7.07 -9.89 -39.35
CA ALA A 71 6.42 -10.37 -38.13
C ALA A 71 4.90 -10.28 -38.33
N VAL A 72 4.27 -11.40 -38.70
CA VAL A 72 2.82 -11.47 -38.88
C VAL A 72 2.25 -11.34 -37.49
N ASP A 73 1.59 -10.22 -37.21
CA ASP A 73 0.93 -10.00 -35.92
C ASP A 73 -0.27 -10.95 -35.81
N TYR A 74 0.00 -12.15 -35.27
CA TYR A 74 -0.96 -13.23 -35.09
C TYR A 74 -2.08 -12.84 -34.11
N PHE A 75 -1.92 -11.78 -33.33
CA PHE A 75 -2.92 -11.37 -32.34
C PHE A 75 -4.22 -10.88 -32.98
N TYR A 76 -4.15 -10.27 -34.17
CA TYR A 76 -5.35 -9.84 -34.91
C TYR A 76 -6.16 -11.00 -35.50
N LYS A 77 -5.60 -12.22 -35.53
CA LYS A 77 -6.31 -13.43 -35.96
C LYS A 77 -7.09 -14.10 -34.81
N LEU A 78 -6.85 -13.70 -33.56
CA LEU A 78 -7.55 -14.27 -32.41
C LEU A 78 -9.00 -13.76 -32.34
N PRO A 79 -9.98 -14.64 -32.07
CA PRO A 79 -11.34 -14.21 -31.76
C PRO A 79 -11.38 -13.27 -30.55
N GLY A 80 -12.34 -12.34 -30.54
CA GLY A 80 -12.49 -11.35 -29.45
C GLY A 80 -12.62 -11.98 -28.06
N ASP A 81 -13.28 -13.14 -27.96
CA ASP A 81 -13.41 -13.88 -26.69
C ASP A 81 -12.07 -14.46 -26.20
N CYS A 82 -11.19 -14.89 -27.12
CA CYS A 82 -9.84 -15.34 -26.77
C CYS A 82 -9.02 -14.16 -26.24
N ILE A 83 -9.11 -12.99 -26.90
CA ILE A 83 -8.46 -11.76 -26.45
C ILE A 83 -8.99 -11.36 -25.06
N ALA A 84 -10.31 -11.40 -24.84
CA ALA A 84 -10.92 -11.09 -23.55
C ALA A 84 -10.44 -12.05 -22.46
N ASN A 85 -10.40 -13.36 -22.75
CA ASN A 85 -9.89 -14.35 -21.80
C ASN A 85 -8.43 -14.07 -21.43
N ILE A 86 -7.57 -13.78 -22.41
CA ILE A 86 -6.16 -13.39 -22.19
C ILE A 86 -6.07 -12.15 -21.29
N ILE A 87 -6.83 -11.10 -21.58
CA ILE A 87 -6.85 -9.86 -20.79
C ILE A 87 -7.33 -10.12 -19.35
N SER A 88 -8.27 -11.05 -19.14
CA SER A 88 -8.82 -11.36 -17.82
C SER A 88 -7.78 -11.92 -16.83
N PHE A 89 -6.65 -12.45 -17.32
CA PHE A 89 -5.53 -12.92 -16.49
C PHE A 89 -4.47 -11.85 -16.20
N THR A 90 -4.67 -10.62 -16.71
CA THR A 90 -3.76 -9.49 -16.48
C THR A 90 -4.26 -8.62 -15.32
N SER A 91 -3.78 -7.38 -15.20
CA SER A 91 -4.31 -6.42 -14.22
C SER A 91 -5.37 -5.49 -14.84
N PRO A 92 -6.23 -4.87 -14.02
CA PRO A 92 -7.13 -3.79 -14.45
C PRO A 92 -6.39 -2.65 -15.18
N CYS A 93 -5.17 -2.34 -14.75
CA CYS A 93 -4.29 -1.36 -15.41
C CYS A 93 -3.93 -1.81 -16.83
N ASP A 94 -3.55 -3.08 -17.00
CA ASP A 94 -3.17 -3.61 -18.30
C ASP A 94 -4.37 -3.73 -19.24
N ALA A 95 -5.55 -4.12 -18.74
CA ALA A 95 -6.78 -4.09 -19.52
C ALA A 95 -7.08 -2.69 -20.09
N CYS A 96 -6.91 -1.65 -19.26
CA CYS A 96 -7.01 -0.26 -19.73
C CYS A 96 -5.98 0.06 -20.83
N ARG A 97 -4.74 -0.42 -20.71
CA ARG A 97 -3.71 -0.23 -21.76
C ARG A 97 -4.06 -0.99 -23.04
N PHE A 98 -4.50 -2.24 -22.96
CA PHE A 98 -4.93 -3.03 -24.12
C PHE A 98 -6.06 -2.33 -24.88
N SER A 99 -6.99 -1.68 -24.18
CA SER A 99 -8.10 -0.96 -24.81
C SER A 99 -7.68 0.17 -25.78
N LEU A 100 -6.42 0.62 -25.69
CA LEU A 100 -5.85 1.67 -26.52
C LEU A 100 -5.15 1.12 -27.78
N VAL A 101 -4.88 -0.18 -27.85
CA VAL A 101 -4.10 -0.79 -28.94
C VAL A 101 -4.90 -0.86 -30.24
N SER A 102 -6.12 -1.42 -30.19
CA SER A 102 -6.99 -1.55 -31.37
C SER A 102 -8.47 -1.62 -30.98
N PRO A 103 -9.41 -1.45 -31.93
CA PRO A 103 -10.84 -1.61 -31.66
C PRO A 103 -11.21 -3.01 -31.14
N ALA A 104 -10.52 -4.06 -31.62
CA ALA A 104 -10.75 -5.43 -31.16
C ALA A 104 -10.33 -5.60 -29.69
N PHE A 105 -9.13 -5.11 -29.33
CA PHE A 105 -8.68 -5.11 -27.94
C PHE A 105 -9.55 -4.22 -27.04
N ARG A 106 -10.06 -3.09 -27.55
CA ARG A 106 -11.01 -2.24 -26.80
C ARG A 106 -12.28 -3.00 -26.46
N SER A 107 -12.91 -3.61 -27.46
CA SER A 107 -14.13 -4.38 -27.25
C SER A 107 -13.91 -5.53 -26.26
N ALA A 108 -12.78 -6.23 -26.36
CA ALA A 108 -12.43 -7.31 -25.44
C ALA A 108 -12.14 -6.80 -24.02
N ALA A 109 -11.33 -5.74 -23.87
CA ALA A 109 -10.94 -5.15 -22.60
C ALA A 109 -12.11 -4.52 -21.83
N GLU A 110 -13.16 -4.09 -22.53
CA GLU A 110 -14.36 -3.50 -21.91
C GLU A 110 -15.46 -4.54 -21.60
N SER A 111 -15.23 -5.81 -21.94
CA SER A 111 -16.20 -6.87 -21.73
C SER A 111 -16.44 -7.19 -20.25
N ASN A 112 -17.69 -7.54 -19.90
CA ASN A 112 -18.04 -7.89 -18.52
C ASN A 112 -17.30 -9.14 -18.03
N SER A 113 -16.95 -10.09 -18.90
CA SER A 113 -16.19 -11.29 -18.54
C SER A 113 -14.78 -10.97 -18.03
N VAL A 114 -14.11 -9.96 -18.62
CA VAL A 114 -12.81 -9.46 -18.14
C VAL A 114 -12.96 -8.85 -16.76
N TRP A 115 -13.88 -7.90 -16.60
CA TRP A 115 -14.02 -7.15 -15.34
C TRP A 115 -14.62 -7.99 -14.21
N GLU A 116 -15.38 -9.04 -14.53
CA GLU A 116 -15.80 -10.04 -13.55
C GLU A 116 -14.62 -10.79 -12.92
N ARG A 117 -13.54 -11.02 -13.68
CA ARG A 117 -12.32 -11.68 -13.17
C ARG A 117 -11.47 -10.77 -12.29
N PHE A 118 -11.55 -9.46 -12.50
CA PHE A 118 -10.85 -8.45 -11.69
C PHE A 118 -11.55 -8.14 -10.37
N LEU A 119 -12.85 -8.44 -10.26
CA LEU A 119 -13.57 -8.34 -9.00
C LEU A 119 -13.18 -9.50 -8.09
N PRO A 120 -13.05 -9.28 -6.76
CA PRO A 120 -12.84 -10.37 -5.84
C PRO A 120 -13.96 -11.42 -5.95
N PRO A 121 -13.67 -12.73 -5.85
CA PRO A 121 -14.68 -13.79 -5.99
C PRO A 121 -15.85 -13.65 -5.00
N ASP A 122 -15.57 -13.16 -3.80
CA ASP A 122 -16.52 -12.91 -2.72
C ASP A 122 -17.11 -11.49 -2.75
N CYS A 123 -16.88 -10.70 -3.79
CA CYS A 123 -17.32 -9.31 -3.90
C CYS A 123 -18.83 -9.14 -3.66
N TYR A 124 -19.69 -9.97 -4.28
CA TYR A 124 -21.14 -9.89 -4.06
C TYR A 124 -21.54 -10.21 -2.62
N SER A 125 -20.82 -11.12 -1.96
CA SER A 125 -21.06 -11.40 -0.55
C SER A 125 -20.70 -10.21 0.33
N ILE A 126 -19.63 -9.48 0.00
CA ILE A 126 -19.26 -8.24 0.68
C ILE A 126 -20.33 -7.16 0.44
N ILE A 127 -20.79 -7.01 -0.81
CA ILE A 127 -21.84 -6.04 -1.17
C ILE A 127 -23.12 -6.30 -0.40
N SER A 128 -23.50 -7.57 -0.22
CA SER A 128 -24.70 -7.97 0.53
C SER A 128 -24.66 -7.61 2.03
N ARG A 129 -23.47 -7.37 2.60
CA ARG A 129 -23.29 -6.91 3.99
C ARG A 129 -23.52 -5.39 4.13
N SER A 130 -23.65 -4.67 3.03
CA SER A 130 -23.90 -3.23 3.06
C SER A 130 -25.38 -2.93 3.31
N PRO A 131 -25.71 -1.97 4.20
CA PRO A 131 -27.10 -1.54 4.41
C PRO A 131 -27.66 -0.75 3.23
N SER A 132 -26.81 -0.19 2.36
CA SER A 132 -27.22 0.67 1.23
C SER A 132 -26.46 0.36 -0.07
N PRO A 133 -26.64 -0.84 -0.67
CA PRO A 133 -25.94 -1.23 -1.90
C PRO A 133 -26.46 -0.51 -3.16
N LEU A 134 -27.49 0.34 -3.04
CA LEU A 134 -28.23 0.92 -4.16
C LEU A 134 -27.36 1.62 -5.22
N PRO A 135 -26.31 2.41 -4.88
CA PRO A 135 -25.44 3.01 -5.88
C PRO A 135 -24.70 1.96 -6.73
N LEU A 136 -24.30 0.83 -6.13
CA LEU A 136 -23.59 -0.25 -6.82
C LEU A 136 -24.52 -1.11 -7.68
N LEU A 137 -25.78 -1.27 -7.29
CA LEU A 137 -26.78 -2.00 -8.07
C LEU A 137 -27.21 -1.24 -9.32
N SER A 138 -26.92 0.07 -9.40
CA SER A 138 -27.21 0.89 -10.58
C SER A 138 -26.12 0.83 -11.65
N CYS A 139 -24.97 0.19 -11.37
CA CYS A 139 -23.89 0.04 -12.33
C CYS A 139 -24.33 -0.82 -13.53
N LEU A 140 -24.22 -0.26 -14.73
CA LEU A 140 -24.63 -0.92 -15.97
C LEU A 140 -23.61 -1.97 -16.43
N SER A 141 -22.34 -1.83 -16.06
CA SER A 141 -21.26 -2.78 -16.37
C SER A 141 -20.46 -3.20 -15.14
N LYS A 142 -19.74 -4.33 -15.24
CA LYS A 142 -18.80 -4.78 -14.19
C LYS A 142 -17.61 -3.82 -14.05
N LYS A 143 -17.22 -3.15 -15.13
CA LYS A 143 -16.23 -2.07 -15.12
C LYS A 143 -16.69 -0.88 -14.29
N ASP A 144 -17.93 -0.44 -14.47
CA ASP A 144 -18.51 0.65 -13.68
C ASP A 144 -18.61 0.26 -12.20
N LEU A 145 -19.01 -0.97 -11.92
CA LEU A 145 -19.01 -1.51 -10.55
C LEU A 145 -17.62 -1.48 -9.92
N TYR A 146 -16.60 -1.93 -10.66
CA TYR A 146 -15.21 -1.92 -10.20
C TYR A 146 -14.73 -0.51 -9.85
N PHE A 147 -14.92 0.46 -10.74
CA PHE A 147 -14.49 1.84 -10.47
C PHE A 147 -15.33 2.51 -9.38
N SER A 148 -16.62 2.18 -9.29
CA SER A 148 -17.45 2.65 -8.17
C SER A 148 -16.92 2.16 -6.82
N LEU A 149 -16.49 0.90 -6.72
CA LEU A 149 -15.84 0.35 -5.52
C LEU A 149 -14.44 0.91 -5.25
N CYS A 150 -13.75 1.45 -6.26
CA CYS A 150 -12.46 2.13 -6.08
C CYS A 150 -12.66 3.55 -5.53
N ASP A 151 -13.61 4.29 -6.10
CA ASP A 151 -13.78 5.72 -5.84
C ASP A 151 -14.68 5.99 -4.62
N PHE A 152 -15.62 5.09 -4.32
CA PHE A 152 -16.59 5.24 -3.24
C PHE A 152 -16.52 4.06 -2.26
N PRO A 153 -15.92 4.23 -1.07
CA PRO A 153 -15.89 3.18 -0.06
C PRO A 153 -17.29 2.71 0.35
N LEU A 154 -17.52 1.41 0.27
CA LEU A 154 -18.75 0.76 0.66
C LEU A 154 -18.76 0.49 2.16
N PHE A 155 -19.75 1.02 2.88
CA PHE A 155 -19.93 0.72 4.29
C PHE A 155 -20.50 -0.68 4.49
N ILE A 156 -19.86 -1.46 5.35
CA ILE A 156 -20.26 -2.83 5.73
C ILE A 156 -20.28 -2.94 7.26
N ASP A 157 -20.86 -4.03 7.77
CA ASP A 157 -20.95 -4.33 9.20
C ASP A 157 -21.54 -3.17 10.01
N ASP A 158 -22.76 -2.75 9.65
CA ASP A 158 -23.46 -1.65 10.34
C ASP A 158 -22.70 -0.31 10.29
N GLY A 159 -21.99 -0.05 9.19
CA GLY A 159 -21.21 1.17 8.99
C GLY A 159 -19.90 1.24 9.76
N LYS A 160 -19.52 0.16 10.44
CA LYS A 160 -18.33 0.11 11.28
C LYS A 160 -17.04 -0.12 10.50
N LYS A 161 -17.14 -0.66 9.28
CA LYS A 161 -16.02 -0.83 8.37
C LYS A 161 -16.36 -0.28 6.99
N SER A 162 -15.36 0.22 6.27
CA SER A 162 -15.49 0.57 4.85
C SER A 162 -14.68 -0.40 4.00
N PHE A 163 -15.24 -0.84 2.89
CA PHE A 163 -14.61 -1.67 1.88
C PHE A 163 -14.38 -0.87 0.60
N SER A 164 -13.22 -1.02 -0.02
CA SER A 164 -12.95 -0.50 -1.36
C SER A 164 -11.97 -1.39 -2.11
N LEU A 165 -11.77 -1.14 -3.40
CA LEU A 165 -10.74 -1.80 -4.20
C LEU A 165 -9.56 -0.87 -4.42
N GLU A 166 -8.36 -1.43 -4.35
CA GLU A 166 -7.16 -0.78 -4.84
C GLU A 166 -7.24 -0.70 -6.37
N LYS A 167 -7.14 0.52 -6.90
CA LYS A 167 -7.49 0.86 -8.28
C LYS A 167 -6.71 0.07 -9.32
N TRP A 168 -5.43 -0.19 -9.08
CA TRP A 168 -4.52 -0.72 -10.10
C TRP A 168 -4.46 -2.25 -10.13
N SER A 169 -4.68 -2.89 -8.98
CA SER A 169 -4.55 -4.33 -8.77
C SER A 169 -5.87 -5.05 -8.51
N GLY A 170 -6.94 -4.32 -8.14
CA GLY A 170 -8.22 -4.91 -7.75
C GLY A 170 -8.19 -5.61 -6.38
N LYS A 171 -7.11 -5.42 -5.61
CA LYS A 171 -6.96 -6.01 -4.28
C LYS A 171 -7.85 -5.27 -3.28
N LYS A 172 -8.37 -6.01 -2.29
CA LYS A 172 -9.32 -5.47 -1.32
C LYS A 172 -8.63 -4.49 -0.38
N CYS A 173 -9.32 -3.40 -0.04
CA CYS A 173 -8.92 -2.44 0.99
C CYS A 173 -10.03 -2.35 2.05
N TYR A 174 -9.63 -2.23 3.31
CA TYR A 174 -10.57 -2.06 4.42
C TYR A 174 -10.16 -0.91 5.32
N MET A 175 -11.13 -0.23 5.92
CA MET A 175 -10.88 0.65 7.05
C MET A 175 -11.82 0.28 8.19
N ILE A 176 -11.27 0.14 9.39
CA ILE A 176 -11.99 -0.13 10.62
C ILE A 176 -12.21 1.21 11.31
N SER A 177 -13.46 1.59 11.56
CA SER A 177 -13.80 2.84 12.25
C SER A 177 -13.30 2.83 13.70
N ALA A 178 -13.05 4.01 14.25
CA ALA A 178 -12.74 4.17 15.67
C ALA A 178 -13.79 3.50 16.59
N ARG A 179 -15.07 3.46 16.19
CA ARG A 179 -16.17 2.82 16.92
C ARG A 179 -16.07 1.29 17.00
N ASP A 180 -15.33 0.67 16.09
CA ASP A 180 -15.15 -0.80 16.02
C ASP A 180 -13.77 -1.24 16.56
N LEU A 181 -12.99 -0.27 17.06
CA LEU A 181 -11.69 -0.50 17.66
C LEU A 181 -11.81 -0.49 19.19
N LEU A 182 -10.96 -1.28 19.83
CA LEU A 182 -10.81 -1.24 21.28
C LEU A 182 -9.95 -0.03 21.63
N ILE A 183 -10.58 0.99 22.21
CA ILE A 183 -9.92 2.19 22.72
C ILE A 183 -9.99 2.15 24.24
N VAL A 184 -8.84 2.13 24.92
CA VAL A 184 -8.83 2.14 26.39
C VAL A 184 -9.46 3.44 26.90
N TRP A 185 -10.49 3.27 27.72
CA TRP A 185 -11.38 4.32 28.22
C TRP A 185 -12.20 5.07 27.14
N GLY A 186 -12.35 4.53 25.93
CA GLY A 186 -13.10 5.15 24.83
C GLY A 186 -14.55 5.52 25.17
N ASP A 187 -15.18 4.80 26.09
CA ASP A 187 -16.55 5.08 26.56
C ASP A 187 -16.60 6.06 27.74
N THR A 188 -15.44 6.51 28.24
CA THR A 188 -15.35 7.45 29.34
C THR A 188 -15.24 8.88 28.81
N SER A 189 -16.34 9.64 28.92
CA SER A 189 -16.46 11.02 28.42
C SER A 189 -15.46 12.03 29.00
N ARG A 190 -14.78 11.69 30.11
CA ARG A 190 -13.67 12.48 30.67
C ARG A 190 -12.40 12.42 29.82
N TYR A 191 -12.22 11.30 29.10
CA TYR A 191 -10.98 10.97 28.42
C TYR A 191 -11.13 11.00 26.90
N TRP A 192 -12.30 10.61 26.40
CA TRP A 192 -12.61 10.57 24.98
C TRP A 192 -13.96 11.22 24.72
N ARG A 193 -14.08 11.91 23.59
CA ARG A 193 -15.33 12.46 23.09
C ARG A 193 -15.57 11.92 21.69
N TRP A 194 -16.80 11.48 21.43
CA TRP A 194 -17.21 11.07 20.10
C TRP A 194 -17.82 12.27 19.41
N ILE A 195 -17.27 12.66 18.26
CA ILE A 195 -17.69 13.87 17.54
C ILE A 195 -18.03 13.52 16.09
N PRO A 196 -19.06 14.17 15.51
CA PRO A 196 -19.27 14.13 14.07
C PRO A 196 -18.27 15.06 13.38
N LEU A 197 -17.68 14.60 12.28
CA LEU A 197 -16.83 15.43 11.42
C LEU A 197 -17.27 15.31 9.96
N PRO A 198 -17.63 16.41 9.28
CA PRO A 198 -18.10 16.36 7.89
C PRO A 198 -17.07 15.83 6.88
N ASP A 199 -15.79 15.93 7.22
CA ASP A 199 -14.66 15.50 6.40
C ASP A 199 -14.11 14.13 6.82
N ALA A 200 -14.79 13.43 7.73
CA ALA A 200 -14.51 12.04 8.08
C ALA A 200 -15.29 11.08 7.18
N ARG A 201 -14.71 9.91 6.93
CA ARG A 201 -15.33 8.76 6.27
C ARG A 201 -16.45 8.16 7.11
N PHE A 202 -16.32 8.16 8.43
CA PHE A 202 -17.32 7.59 9.34
C PHE A 202 -18.16 8.69 10.03
N PRO A 203 -19.43 8.41 10.40
CA PRO A 203 -20.31 9.41 11.02
C PRO A 203 -19.79 10.01 12.32
N GLU A 204 -19.01 9.23 13.08
CA GLU A 204 -18.39 9.66 14.32
C GLU A 204 -16.91 9.24 14.35
N VAL A 205 -16.09 10.10 14.93
CA VAL A 205 -14.66 9.86 15.20
C VAL A 205 -14.36 10.07 16.68
N ALA A 206 -13.23 9.52 17.15
CA ALA A 206 -12.82 9.61 18.55
C ALA A 206 -11.86 10.79 18.78
N GLU A 207 -12.27 11.79 19.54
CA GLU A 207 -11.41 12.87 20.00
C GLU A 207 -10.86 12.56 21.40
N LEU A 208 -9.54 12.54 21.52
CA LEU A 208 -8.83 12.38 22.77
C LEU A 208 -8.78 13.70 23.54
N ILE A 209 -9.41 13.74 24.71
CA ILE A 209 -9.41 14.89 25.62
C ILE A 209 -8.09 14.94 26.40
N ALA A 210 -7.83 13.91 27.21
CA ALA A 210 -6.66 13.84 28.08
C ALA A 210 -6.49 12.42 28.65
N VAL A 211 -5.39 11.71 28.40
CA VAL A 211 -5.10 10.40 29.03
C VAL A 211 -3.62 10.23 29.37
N CYS A 212 -3.29 9.53 30.46
CA CYS A 212 -1.91 9.08 30.73
C CYS A 212 -1.60 7.69 30.16
N TRP A 213 -2.62 6.86 29.94
CA TRP A 213 -2.53 5.56 29.25
C TRP A 213 -3.20 5.67 27.88
N PHE A 214 -2.45 5.50 26.80
CA PHE A 214 -3.01 5.52 25.45
C PHE A 214 -2.81 4.17 24.81
N GLU A 215 -3.92 3.56 24.40
CA GLU A 215 -3.91 2.24 23.81
C GLU A 215 -5.14 2.07 22.91
N ILE A 216 -4.87 1.77 21.66
CA ILE A 216 -5.85 1.46 20.62
C ILE A 216 -5.48 0.10 20.05
N ARG A 217 -6.45 -0.80 19.97
CA ARG A 217 -6.30 -2.11 19.34
C ARG A 217 -7.39 -2.37 18.33
N GLY A 218 -7.02 -3.02 17.24
CA GLY A 218 -7.94 -3.50 16.23
C GLY A 218 -7.68 -4.96 15.91
N LYS A 219 -8.69 -5.59 15.34
CA LYS A 219 -8.62 -6.95 14.83
C LYS A 219 -9.31 -7.03 13.47
N LEU A 220 -8.74 -7.82 12.56
CA LEU A 220 -9.33 -8.07 11.25
C LEU A 220 -9.11 -9.54 10.87
N ASP A 221 -10.16 -10.20 10.40
CA ASP A 221 -10.05 -11.56 9.88
C ASP A 221 -9.22 -11.58 8.58
N VAL A 222 -8.18 -12.41 8.53
CA VAL A 222 -7.28 -12.51 7.37
C VAL A 222 -8.03 -12.94 6.11
N ARG A 223 -9.12 -13.70 6.24
CA ARG A 223 -9.96 -14.15 5.11
C ARG A 223 -10.65 -12.99 4.39
N MET A 224 -10.75 -11.84 5.04
CA MET A 224 -11.25 -10.63 4.39
C MET A 224 -10.24 -10.06 3.39
N LEU A 225 -8.95 -10.35 3.54
CA LEU A 225 -7.88 -9.81 2.70
C LEU A 225 -7.70 -10.61 1.40
N SER A 226 -7.09 -10.01 0.39
CA SER A 226 -6.72 -10.72 -0.83
C SER A 226 -5.49 -11.60 -0.60
N PRO A 227 -5.49 -12.87 -1.06
CA PRO A 227 -4.34 -13.77 -0.89
C PRO A 227 -3.13 -13.29 -1.71
N LEU A 228 -1.96 -13.84 -1.38
CA LEU A 228 -0.67 -13.55 -2.03
C LEU A 228 -0.36 -12.05 -2.11
N THR A 229 -0.69 -11.30 -1.07
CA THR A 229 -0.62 -9.84 -1.07
C THR A 229 -0.02 -9.35 0.25
N THR A 230 0.98 -8.47 0.16
CA THR A 230 1.49 -7.76 1.33
C THR A 230 0.55 -6.63 1.67
N TYR A 231 0.03 -6.61 2.89
CA TYR A 231 -0.82 -5.55 3.43
C TYR A 231 -0.05 -4.71 4.44
N ALA A 232 -0.37 -3.42 4.50
CA ALA A 232 0.03 -2.55 5.59
C ALA A 232 -1.20 -1.93 6.27
N ALA A 233 -1.10 -1.77 7.58
CA ALA A 233 -2.07 -1.03 8.37
C ALA A 233 -1.60 0.40 8.59
N TYR A 234 -2.51 1.35 8.51
CA TYR A 234 -2.26 2.78 8.67
C TYR A 234 -3.24 3.35 9.70
N LEU A 235 -2.72 4.03 10.72
CA LEU A 235 -3.53 4.83 11.63
C LEU A 235 -3.87 6.15 10.95
N VAL A 236 -5.15 6.48 10.83
CA VAL A 236 -5.65 7.71 10.21
C VAL A 236 -6.21 8.65 11.28
N PHE A 237 -5.65 9.86 11.35
CA PHE A 237 -5.92 10.79 12.43
C PHE A 237 -5.67 12.26 12.07
N LYS A 238 -6.12 13.17 12.92
CA LYS A 238 -5.82 14.61 12.90
C LYS A 238 -5.27 15.05 14.24
N SER A 239 -4.39 16.04 14.21
CA SER A 239 -3.90 16.72 15.41
C SER A 239 -4.64 18.04 15.57
N THR A 240 -5.17 18.33 16.76
CA THR A 240 -5.72 19.66 17.04
C THR A 240 -4.59 20.65 17.32
N THR A 241 -4.91 21.95 17.30
CA THR A 241 -3.96 23.02 17.66
C THR A 241 -3.54 22.99 19.13
N SER A 242 -4.33 22.33 19.98
CA SER A 242 -4.07 22.11 21.39
C SER A 242 -3.53 20.72 21.68
N ALA A 243 -3.02 20.00 20.68
CA ALA A 243 -2.44 18.68 20.87
C ALA A 243 -1.18 18.75 21.75
N TYR A 244 -1.06 17.81 22.68
CA TYR A 244 0.08 17.72 23.59
C TYR A 244 0.35 16.28 24.04
N GLY A 245 1.53 16.04 24.60
CA GLY A 245 1.94 14.77 25.22
C GLY A 245 2.50 13.74 24.24
N PHE A 246 2.36 13.97 22.93
CA PHE A 246 3.01 13.18 21.88
C PHE A 246 4.27 13.87 21.32
N GLU A 247 4.63 15.06 21.81
CA GLU A 247 5.78 15.79 21.28
C GLU A 247 7.07 15.04 21.59
N HIS A 248 7.86 14.73 20.55
CA HIS A 248 9.15 14.05 20.68
C HIS A 248 9.11 12.64 21.28
N LEU A 249 7.92 12.06 21.51
CA LEU A 249 7.75 10.75 22.11
C LEU A 249 7.26 9.74 21.08
N PRO A 250 8.00 8.65 20.85
CA PRO A 250 7.51 7.58 19.98
C PRO A 250 6.40 6.79 20.70
N VAL A 251 5.43 6.35 19.91
CA VAL A 251 4.44 5.35 20.32
C VAL A 251 4.85 3.99 19.77
N GLU A 252 4.61 2.94 20.55
CA GLU A 252 4.86 1.56 20.13
C GLU A 252 3.68 1.09 19.29
N THR A 253 3.98 0.43 18.18
CA THR A 253 2.96 -0.13 17.27
C THR A 253 3.26 -1.58 17.02
N THR A 254 2.20 -2.38 16.91
CA THR A 254 2.30 -3.80 16.57
C THR A 254 1.34 -4.13 15.43
N PHE A 255 1.76 -5.04 14.57
CA PHE A 255 0.92 -5.60 13.51
C PHE A 255 1.35 -7.02 13.21
N GLY A 256 0.39 -7.95 13.15
CA GLY A 256 0.68 -9.34 12.80
C GLY A 256 -0.44 -10.29 13.20
N LEU A 257 -0.25 -11.57 12.88
CA LEU A 257 -1.23 -12.61 13.17
C LEU A 257 -1.27 -12.89 14.68
N VAL A 258 -2.47 -13.01 15.24
CA VAL A 258 -2.66 -13.39 16.65
C VAL A 258 -2.00 -14.74 16.92
N GLY A 259 -1.12 -14.80 17.92
CA GLY A 259 -0.36 -16.00 18.28
C GLY A 259 0.83 -16.32 17.37
N GLY A 260 1.07 -15.52 16.33
CA GLY A 260 2.21 -15.65 15.42
C GLY A 260 3.30 -14.60 15.64
N GLU A 261 4.15 -14.43 14.63
CA GLU A 261 5.16 -13.37 14.60
C GLU A 261 4.46 -12.00 14.38
N THR A 262 4.77 -11.05 15.25
CA THR A 262 4.24 -9.67 15.16
C THR A 262 5.37 -8.71 14.87
N SER A 263 5.20 -7.86 13.86
CA SER A 263 6.08 -6.72 13.64
C SER A 263 5.86 -5.69 14.75
N LYS A 264 6.94 -5.26 15.40
CA LYS A 264 6.92 -4.21 16.43
C LYS A 264 7.79 -3.05 15.99
N ARG A 265 7.27 -1.82 16.09
CA ARG A 265 8.05 -0.62 15.76
C ARG A 265 7.62 0.61 16.54
N ASN A 266 8.52 1.57 16.59
CA ASN A 266 8.30 2.87 17.21
C ASN A 266 8.04 3.91 16.12
N VAL A 267 6.90 4.61 16.21
CA VAL A 267 6.52 5.67 15.27
C VAL A 267 6.20 6.96 16.03
N TYR A 268 6.23 8.09 15.34
CA TYR A 268 5.87 9.38 15.92
C TYR A 268 4.49 9.81 15.43
N LEU A 269 3.65 10.33 16.33
CA LEU A 269 2.32 10.88 15.98
C LEU A 269 2.35 12.40 15.74
N ASP A 270 3.46 13.06 16.07
CA ASP A 270 3.66 14.49 15.86
C ASP A 270 4.20 14.79 14.44
N ALA A 271 3.36 15.41 13.60
CA ALA A 271 3.73 15.84 12.25
C ALA A 271 4.55 17.14 12.22
N GLU A 272 4.50 17.97 13.27
CA GLU A 272 5.10 19.31 13.31
C GLU A 272 6.63 19.28 13.31
N ARG A 273 7.26 18.15 13.67
CA ARG A 273 8.73 18.03 13.63
C ARG A 273 9.28 18.19 12.20
N ARG A 274 8.59 17.72 11.16
CA ARG A 274 9.07 17.86 9.77
C ARG A 274 9.07 19.33 9.31
N ARG A 275 8.10 20.13 9.79
CA ARG A 275 8.02 21.57 9.51
C ARG A 275 9.05 22.38 10.32
N ARG A 276 9.22 22.06 11.60
CA ARG A 276 10.18 22.73 12.50
C ARG A 276 11.65 22.40 12.19
N GLN A 277 11.95 21.25 11.58
CA GLN A 277 13.30 20.96 11.06
C GLN A 277 13.63 21.68 9.76
N ARG A 278 12.63 22.11 8.98
CA ARG A 278 12.83 22.81 7.70
C ARG A 278 13.21 24.29 7.85
N TYR A 279 12.96 24.87 9.02
CA TYR A 279 13.40 26.21 9.38
C TYR A 279 13.86 26.20 10.85
N PRO A 280 15.17 26.25 11.14
CA PRO A 280 15.62 26.61 12.47
C PRO A 280 15.08 28.01 12.75
N THR A 281 14.17 28.14 13.70
CA THR A 281 13.72 29.46 14.15
C THR A 281 14.95 30.20 14.66
N LEU A 282 15.41 31.20 13.91
CA LEU A 282 16.47 32.08 14.36
C LEU A 282 16.04 32.68 15.71
N PRO A 283 16.91 32.72 16.73
CA PRO A 283 16.55 33.36 18.00
C PRO A 283 16.31 34.84 17.71
N ARG A 284 15.05 35.28 17.74
CA ARG A 284 14.74 36.71 17.81
C ARG A 284 15.34 37.21 19.12
N ARG A 285 16.44 37.95 19.02
CA ARG A 285 16.96 38.77 20.11
C ARG A 285 15.90 39.83 20.43
N LEU A 286 15.03 39.55 21.41
CA LEU A 286 14.27 40.57 22.10
C LEU A 286 14.71 40.59 23.55
N GLY A 287 15.27 41.72 23.96
CA GLY A 287 15.98 41.89 25.21
C GLY A 287 15.08 41.85 26.45
N ARG A 288 15.71 41.37 27.53
CA ARG A 288 15.53 41.78 28.94
C ARG A 288 14.10 41.88 29.48
N ASN A 289 13.70 40.85 30.23
CA ASN A 289 13.72 40.85 31.71
C ASN A 289 12.61 39.94 32.23
N TYR A 290 12.95 38.74 32.72
CA TYR A 290 12.41 38.19 33.97
C TYR A 290 13.40 37.12 34.46
N ARG A 291 14.04 37.41 35.59
CA ARG A 291 14.83 36.43 36.36
C ARG A 291 13.86 35.67 37.26
N SER A 292 13.64 34.40 36.99
CA SER A 292 13.30 33.41 38.00
C SER A 292 13.58 32.01 37.46
N THR A 293 14.56 31.35 38.07
CA THR A 293 14.83 29.91 38.04
C THR A 293 15.11 29.29 36.68
N ILE A 294 16.35 29.49 36.20
CA ILE A 294 17.01 28.57 35.27
C ILE A 294 17.24 27.27 36.06
N LEU A 295 16.22 26.43 36.15
CA LEU A 295 16.45 24.99 36.18
C LEU A 295 16.70 24.63 34.72
N ASP A 296 17.92 24.21 34.46
CA ASP A 296 18.43 23.77 33.17
C ASP A 296 17.60 22.61 32.64
N SER A 297 16.43 22.90 32.06
CA SER A 297 15.85 22.05 31.04
C SER A 297 16.67 22.25 29.77
N ARG A 298 17.94 21.83 29.83
CA ARG A 298 18.61 21.24 28.68
C ARG A 298 17.57 20.33 28.08
N SER A 299 17.01 20.75 26.96
CA SER A 299 16.41 19.84 26.01
C SER A 299 17.45 18.76 25.82
N CYS A 300 17.27 17.62 26.50
CA CYS A 300 17.96 16.40 26.17
C CYS A 300 17.44 16.05 24.79
N VAL A 301 18.05 16.67 23.77
CA VAL A 301 18.06 16.15 22.43
C VAL A 301 18.67 14.77 22.59
N PRO A 302 17.91 13.67 22.39
CA PRO A 302 18.57 12.43 22.11
C PRO A 302 19.17 12.64 20.72
N GLU A 303 20.47 12.92 20.67
CA GLU A 303 21.28 12.50 19.52
C GLU A 303 21.10 10.99 19.43
N GLY A 304 20.24 10.54 18.53
CA GLY A 304 19.85 9.15 18.44
C GLY A 304 18.74 8.92 17.43
N ASN A 305 19.16 8.54 16.21
CA ASN A 305 18.38 8.05 15.07
C ASN A 305 17.52 9.07 14.32
N GLU A 306 18.06 9.52 13.20
CA GLU A 306 17.36 10.20 12.10
C GLU A 306 16.32 9.31 11.38
N ASN A 307 16.11 8.07 11.86
CA ASN A 307 15.28 7.02 11.24
C ASN A 307 13.84 6.92 11.81
N GLY A 308 13.32 7.96 12.45
CA GLY A 308 11.94 7.96 12.95
C GLY A 308 10.93 7.97 11.81
N THR A 309 9.90 7.10 11.85
CA THR A 309 8.77 7.19 10.93
C THR A 309 7.79 8.24 11.42
N TYR A 310 7.49 9.23 10.57
CA TYR A 310 6.58 10.35 10.86
C TYR A 310 5.31 10.27 10.04
N PRO A 311 4.21 10.89 10.50
CA PRO A 311 2.94 10.88 9.79
C PRO A 311 3.07 11.61 8.44
N LYS A 312 2.32 11.15 7.45
CA LYS A 312 2.20 11.77 6.14
C LYS A 312 0.82 12.38 5.98
N GLU A 313 0.76 13.55 5.38
CA GLU A 313 -0.51 14.22 5.05
C GLU A 313 -1.12 13.57 3.80
N ARG A 314 -2.39 13.18 3.91
CA ARG A 314 -3.23 12.63 2.84
C ARG A 314 -3.87 13.78 2.05
N LYS A 315 -4.44 13.45 0.88
CA LYS A 315 -5.13 14.43 0.02
C LYS A 315 -6.41 15.00 0.65
N ASP A 316 -7.00 14.26 1.60
CA ASP A 316 -8.20 14.63 2.35
C ASP A 316 -7.89 15.47 3.60
N GLY A 317 -6.62 15.82 3.83
CA GLY A 317 -6.17 16.60 4.99
C GLY A 317 -6.02 15.80 6.29
N TRP A 318 -6.25 14.48 6.27
CA TRP A 318 -5.92 13.59 7.39
C TRP A 318 -4.43 13.24 7.39
N LEU A 319 -3.90 12.90 8.55
CA LEU A 319 -2.56 12.32 8.70
C LEU A 319 -2.68 10.79 8.71
N GLU A 320 -1.71 10.12 8.10
CA GLU A 320 -1.54 8.68 8.21
C GLU A 320 -0.14 8.29 8.67
N ILE A 321 -0.07 7.24 9.49
CA ILE A 321 1.18 6.61 9.90
C ILE A 321 1.05 5.09 9.78
N GLU A 322 2.05 4.45 9.18
CA GLU A 322 2.06 3.00 9.02
C GLU A 322 2.29 2.32 10.40
N LEU A 323 1.52 1.28 10.71
CA LEU A 323 1.56 0.50 11.98
C LEU A 323 2.35 -0.81 11.88
N GLY A 324 2.18 -1.54 10.79
CA GLY A 324 3.11 -2.57 10.32
C GLY A 324 2.73 -3.03 8.93
N ASP A 325 3.43 -4.04 8.44
CA ASP A 325 3.06 -4.82 7.27
C ASP A 325 3.00 -6.33 7.58
N PHE A 326 2.21 -7.03 6.77
CA PHE A 326 1.93 -8.45 6.91
C PHE A 326 1.69 -9.06 5.54
N TYR A 327 2.33 -10.19 5.24
CA TYR A 327 2.09 -10.92 4.00
C TYR A 327 0.94 -11.90 4.17
N CYS A 328 -0.15 -11.67 3.43
CA CYS A 328 -1.23 -12.64 3.30
C CYS A 328 -0.78 -13.72 2.31
N GLY A 329 -0.60 -14.94 2.81
CA GLY A 329 -0.19 -16.11 2.04
C GLY A 329 -1.27 -16.61 1.06
N GLY A 330 -1.09 -17.85 0.60
CA GLY A 330 -2.04 -18.51 -0.31
C GLY A 330 -3.38 -18.86 0.33
N ASP A 331 -4.25 -19.48 -0.46
CA ASP A 331 -5.61 -19.80 -0.06
C ASP A 331 -5.64 -20.73 1.18
N GLY A 332 -6.42 -20.34 2.19
CA GLY A 332 -6.61 -21.11 3.42
C GLY A 332 -5.89 -20.60 4.66
N GLN A 333 -5.20 -19.45 4.58
CA GLN A 333 -4.69 -18.79 5.78
C GLN A 333 -5.85 -18.25 6.61
N ASP A 334 -6.06 -18.85 7.78
CA ASP A 334 -7.09 -18.46 8.75
C ASP A 334 -6.44 -17.78 9.96
N GLY A 335 -7.24 -16.98 10.66
CA GLY A 335 -6.85 -16.29 11.88
C GLY A 335 -7.17 -14.80 11.86
N GLU A 336 -6.90 -14.18 12.99
CA GLU A 336 -7.11 -12.75 13.20
C GLU A 336 -5.77 -12.02 13.09
N LEU A 337 -5.74 -10.99 12.27
CA LEU A 337 -4.70 -9.97 12.27
C LEU A 337 -4.97 -9.02 13.44
N GLU A 338 -3.98 -8.76 14.29
CA GLU A 338 -4.05 -7.78 15.37
C GLU A 338 -3.17 -6.57 15.02
N MET A 339 -3.69 -5.38 15.31
CA MET A 339 -3.01 -4.11 15.15
C MET A 339 -3.13 -3.34 16.45
N SER A 340 -2.04 -2.73 16.91
CA SER A 340 -2.10 -1.89 18.11
C SER A 340 -1.21 -0.65 18.00
N VAL A 341 -1.63 0.40 18.71
CA VAL A 341 -0.87 1.62 18.94
C VAL A 341 -0.95 1.93 20.42
N LEU A 342 0.19 1.96 21.10
CA LEU A 342 0.24 2.10 22.54
C LEU A 342 1.37 3.01 23.03
N GLU A 343 1.03 3.83 24.01
CA GLU A 343 1.94 4.68 24.78
C GLU A 343 1.47 4.65 26.24
N VAL A 344 2.00 3.65 26.96
CA VAL A 344 1.61 3.32 28.34
C VAL A 344 2.80 3.38 29.31
N LYS A 345 4.03 3.39 28.79
CA LYS A 345 5.25 3.21 29.57
C LYS A 345 5.68 4.48 30.33
N ARG A 346 5.36 5.66 29.80
CA ARG A 346 5.89 6.94 30.33
C ARG A 346 4.91 7.65 31.28
N GLY A 347 3.62 7.33 31.21
CA GLY A 347 2.59 7.92 32.08
C GLY A 347 2.33 9.41 31.85
N ASN A 348 2.82 9.97 30.73
CA ASN A 348 2.60 11.38 30.39
C ASN A 348 1.16 11.62 29.94
N TRP A 349 0.58 12.73 30.40
CA TRP A 349 -0.72 13.16 29.90
C TRP A 349 -0.62 13.65 28.47
N LYS A 350 -1.59 13.24 27.65
CA LYS A 350 -1.69 13.55 26.22
C LYS A 350 -3.14 13.81 25.82
N GLY A 351 -3.35 14.70 24.87
CA GLY A 351 -4.67 15.15 24.43
C GLY A 351 -4.62 15.86 23.09
N GLY A 352 -5.79 16.22 22.55
CA GLY A 352 -5.92 16.96 21.29
C GLY A 352 -5.65 16.11 20.04
N PHE A 353 -6.03 14.84 20.08
CA PHE A 353 -5.86 13.90 18.98
C PHE A 353 -7.22 13.43 18.47
N ILE A 354 -7.51 13.56 17.17
CA ILE A 354 -8.77 13.12 16.57
C ILE A 354 -8.48 11.87 15.74
N PHE A 355 -9.15 10.79 16.04
CA PHE A 355 -8.88 9.47 15.49
C PHE A 355 -10.06 8.95 14.67
N GLU A 356 -9.81 8.66 13.40
CA GLU A 356 -10.85 8.19 12.49
C GLU A 356 -10.95 6.66 12.45
N GLY A 357 -9.81 5.99 12.35
CA GLY A 357 -9.76 4.54 12.21
C GLY A 357 -8.41 4.00 11.73
N ILE A 358 -8.38 2.69 11.48
CA ILE A 358 -7.21 1.99 10.93
C ILE A 358 -7.54 1.50 9.53
N GLU A 359 -6.76 1.93 8.54
CA GLU A 359 -6.89 1.52 7.14
C GLU A 359 -5.88 0.42 6.80
N ILE A 360 -6.36 -0.70 6.28
CA ILE A 360 -5.59 -1.87 5.84
C ILE A 360 -5.64 -1.92 4.32
N ARG A 361 -4.50 -1.71 3.67
CA ARG A 361 -4.40 -1.67 2.21
C ARG A 361 -3.15 -2.39 1.68
N PRO A 362 -3.18 -2.87 0.43
CA PRO A 362 -2.01 -3.48 -0.20
C PRO A 362 -0.80 -2.53 -0.19
N LYS A 363 0.38 -3.10 0.03
CA LYS A 363 1.68 -2.40 0.05
C LYS A 363 2.48 -2.80 -1.18
N GLY A 364 3.06 -1.82 -1.87
CA GLY A 364 3.92 -2.05 -3.04
C GLY A 364 3.17 -2.32 -4.35
N VAL A 365 1.95 -1.79 -4.46
CA VAL A 365 1.12 -1.84 -5.68
C VAL A 365 1.29 -0.58 -6.50
#